data_AF-T1AG58-F1
#
_entry.id   AF-T1AG58-F1
#
_cell.length_a   1.000
_cell.length_b   1.000
_cell.length_c   1.000
_cell.angle_alpha   90.00
_cell.angle_beta   90.00
_cell.angle_gamma   90.00
#
_symmetry.space_group_name_H-M   'P 1'
#
loop_
_entity.id
_entity.type
_entity.pdbx_description
1 polymer ?
#
loop_
_entity_poly.entity_id
_entity_poly.type
_entity_poly.pdbx_seq_one_letter_code
_entity_poly.pdbx_strand_id
1 'polypeptide(L)'
;VDLPAGPLGVAVGYEYLENDGYFTPNPLVASGNATTNTALPTSGREASDAQYIEVNVPLVSDVFLVHHLSFDVANRWTQATWSGFA
;
A
#
# COMPACT_ATOMS: atom_id res chain seq x y z
N VAL A 1 -6.04 26.81 -4.11
CA VAL A 1 -6.93 27.58 -5.02
C VAL A 1 -8.29 27.58 -4.38
N ASP A 2 -8.91 28.74 -4.19
CA ASP A 2 -10.28 28.81 -3.67
C ASP A 2 -11.28 28.67 -4.81
N LEU A 3 -12.21 27.73 -4.65
CA LEU A 3 -13.35 27.55 -5.55
C LEU A 3 -14.62 28.08 -4.88
N PRO A 4 -15.67 28.38 -5.66
CA PRO A 4 -16.92 28.92 -5.12
C PRO A 4 -17.57 28.05 -4.03
N ALA A 5 -17.33 26.74 -4.06
CA ALA A 5 -17.90 25.77 -3.12
C ALA A 5 -16.93 25.32 -2.00
N GLY A 6 -15.74 25.93 -1.91
CA GLY A 6 -14.71 25.60 -0.93
C GLY A 6 -13.30 25.52 -1.52
N PRO A 7 -12.26 25.28 -0.70
CA PRO A 7 -10.89 25.17 -1.19
C PRO A 7 -10.67 23.88 -1.98
N LEU A 8 -9.90 23.95 -3.06
CA LEU A 8 -9.39 22.77 -3.78
C LEU A 8 -8.41 22.00 -2.89
N GLY A 9 -8.67 20.70 -2.70
CA GLY A 9 -7.76 19.78 -2.00
C GLY A 9 -6.86 19.03 -2.97
N VAL A 10 -5.55 18.97 -2.68
CA VAL A 10 -4.58 18.16 -3.42
C VAL A 10 -3.63 17.50 -2.44
N ALA A 11 -3.40 16.19 -2.61
CA ALA A 11 -2.36 15.45 -1.91
C ALA A 11 -1.52 14.67 -2.93
N VAL A 12 -0.20 14.70 -2.74
CA VAL A 12 0.75 13.91 -3.54
C VAL A 12 1.81 13.34 -2.63
N GLY A 13 2.37 12.20 -3.00
CA GLY A 13 3.49 11.67 -2.26
C GLY A 13 4.16 10.50 -2.92
N TYR A 14 5.26 10.11 -2.29
CA TYR A 14 6.07 8.95 -2.63
C TYR A 14 6.32 8.14 -1.36
N GLU A 15 6.31 6.82 -1.50
CA GLU A 15 6.54 5.88 -0.42
C GLU A 15 7.54 4.82 -0.87
N TYR A 16 8.50 4.52 0.01
CA TYR A 16 9.40 3.38 -0.11
C TYR A 16 9.16 2.47 1.09
N LEU A 17 8.87 1.19 0.83
CA LEU A 17 8.63 0.19 1.87
C LEU A 17 9.50 -1.04 1.60
N GLU A 18 10.32 -1.42 2.59
CA GLU A 18 11.09 -2.65 2.60
C GLU A 18 10.59 -3.55 3.74
N ASN A 19 10.27 -4.80 3.41
CA ASN A 19 9.86 -5.84 4.33
C ASN A 19 10.83 -7.02 4.25
N ASP A 20 11.50 -7.32 5.36
CA ASP A 20 12.34 -8.52 5.51
C ASP A 20 11.58 -9.61 6.26
N GLY A 21 11.69 -10.85 5.78
CA GLY A 21 11.07 -12.02 6.40
C GLY A 21 12.00 -13.22 6.41
N TYR A 22 11.96 -14.00 7.50
CA TYR A 22 12.72 -15.23 7.63
C TYR A 22 11.95 -16.28 8.43
N PHE A 23 12.25 -17.55 8.16
CA PHE A 23 11.75 -18.69 8.90
C PHE A 23 12.90 -19.66 9.20
N THR A 24 13.10 -19.96 10.48
CA THR A 24 14.13 -20.91 10.94
C THR A 24 13.45 -22.07 11.68
N PRO A 25 13.19 -23.20 10.99
CA PRO A 25 12.61 -24.36 11.64
C PRO A 25 13.58 -24.98 12.66
N ASN A 26 13.03 -25.68 13.65
CA ASN A 26 13.83 -26.47 14.59
C ASN A 26 14.66 -27.52 13.81
N PRO A 27 15.92 -27.81 14.20
CA PRO A 27 16.76 -28.82 13.55
C PRO A 27 16.09 -30.18 13.30
N LEU A 28 15.25 -30.68 14.22
CA LEU A 28 14.54 -31.95 14.04
C LEU A 28 13.51 -31.90 12.91
N VAL A 29 12.86 -30.74 12.73
CA VAL A 29 11.93 -30.48 11.62
C VAL A 29 12.70 -30.28 10.32
N ALA A 30 13.83 -29.58 10.36
CA ALA A 30 14.68 -29.36 9.18
C ALA A 30 15.33 -30.65 8.66
N SER A 31 15.70 -31.57 9.57
CA SER A 31 16.32 -32.85 9.22
C SER A 31 15.32 -33.97 8.89
N GLY A 32 14.01 -33.70 8.97
CA GLY A 32 12.96 -34.71 8.78
C GLY A 32 12.87 -35.78 9.87
N ASN A 33 13.43 -35.52 11.05
CA ASN A 33 13.43 -36.46 12.19
C ASN A 33 12.31 -36.16 13.20
N ALA A 34 11.47 -35.17 12.94
CA ALA A 34 10.29 -34.85 13.76
C ALA A 34 9.07 -35.67 13.30
N THR A 35 8.06 -35.80 14.18
CA THR A 35 6.76 -36.42 13.84
C THR A 35 5.83 -35.52 13.02
N THR A 36 6.31 -34.33 12.62
CA THR A 36 5.61 -33.33 11.80
C THR A 36 6.26 -33.22 10.42
N ASN A 37 5.71 -32.39 9.54
CA ASN A 37 6.23 -32.17 8.19
C ASN A 37 7.63 -31.54 8.21
N THR A 38 8.53 -32.04 7.38
CA THR A 38 9.84 -31.42 7.13
C THR A 38 9.66 -30.03 6.52
N ALA A 39 10.43 -29.06 7.01
CA ALA A 39 10.46 -27.71 6.47
C ALA A 39 11.91 -27.20 6.39
N LEU A 40 12.26 -26.53 5.30
CA LEU A 40 13.57 -25.91 5.11
C LEU A 40 13.57 -24.46 5.61
N PRO A 41 14.73 -23.93 6.03
CA PRO A 41 14.87 -22.51 6.33
C PRO A 41 14.58 -21.68 5.09
N THR A 42 13.76 -20.63 5.23
CA THR A 42 13.45 -19.71 4.13
C THR A 42 13.77 -18.29 4.56
N SER A 43 14.16 -17.46 3.59
CA SER A 43 14.35 -16.03 3.81
C SER A 43 14.03 -15.26 2.54
N GLY A 44 13.54 -14.05 2.70
CA GLY A 44 13.21 -13.20 1.58
C GLY A 44 13.01 -11.76 2.00
N ARG A 45 13.02 -10.91 0.99
CA ARG A 45 12.85 -9.48 1.09
C ARG A 45 11.89 -9.04 0.00
N GLU A 46 11.02 -8.11 0.35
CA GLU A 46 10.18 -7.37 -0.57
C GLU A 46 10.49 -5.89 -0.44
N ALA A 47 10.69 -5.20 -1.57
CA ALA A 47 10.83 -3.76 -1.63
C ALA A 47 9.82 -3.20 -2.61
N SER A 48 9.18 -2.09 -2.26
CA SER A 48 8.22 -1.41 -3.12
C SER A 48 8.42 0.10 -3.14
N ASP A 49 8.20 0.67 -4.32
CA ASP A 49 8.15 2.10 -4.56
C ASP A 49 6.73 2.46 -4.99
N ALA A 50 6.15 3.47 -4.36
CA ALA A 50 4.84 3.95 -4.74
C ALA A 50 4.82 5.47 -4.90
N GLN A 51 4.01 5.92 -5.86
CA GLN A 51 3.67 7.32 -6.06
C GLN A 51 2.16 7.45 -6.03
N TYR A 52 1.65 8.50 -5.39
CA TYR A 52 0.21 8.76 -5.34
C TYR A 52 -0.11 10.23 -5.57
N ILE A 53 -1.29 10.46 -6.12
CA ILE A 53 -1.92 11.76 -6.29
C ILE A 53 -3.40 11.66 -5.99
N GLU A 54 -3.91 12.64 -5.28
CA GLU A 54 -5.31 12.78 -4.93
C GLU A 54 -5.74 14.23 -5.13
N VAL A 55 -6.94 14.42 -5.69
CA VAL A 55 -7.55 15.72 -5.94
C VAL A 55 -9.00 15.67 -5.49
N ASN A 56 -9.37 16.61 -4.62
CA ASN A 56 -10.71 16.79 -4.08
C ASN A 56 -11.23 18.16 -4.57
N VAL A 57 -12.25 18.15 -5.43
CA VAL A 57 -12.80 19.35 -6.08
C VAL A 57 -14.19 19.66 -5.54
N PRO A 58 -14.38 20.70 -4.72
CA PRO A 58 -15.72 21.16 -4.36
C PRO A 58 -16.38 21.85 -5.58
N LEU A 59 -17.49 21.29 -6.06
CA LEU A 59 -18.16 21.72 -7.29
C LEU A 59 -19.25 22.77 -7.01
N VAL A 60 -20.13 22.51 -6.04
CA VAL A 60 -21.32 23.35 -5.79
C VAL A 60 -21.63 23.41 -4.30
N SER A 61 -22.05 24.58 -3.81
CA SER A 61 -22.54 24.80 -2.46
C SER A 61 -23.80 25.68 -2.48
N ASP A 62 -24.75 25.37 -1.61
CA ASP A 62 -25.95 26.18 -1.32
C ASP A 62 -26.80 26.58 -2.54
N VAL A 63 -27.09 25.60 -3.42
CA VAL A 63 -28.04 25.78 -4.54
C VAL A 63 -29.35 25.02 -4.27
N PHE A 64 -30.40 25.35 -5.03
CA PHE A 64 -31.72 24.70 -4.88
C PHE A 64 -31.59 23.17 -4.96
N LEU A 65 -32.02 22.49 -3.90
CA LEU A 65 -31.95 21.03 -3.70
C LEU A 65 -30.55 20.42 -3.53
N VAL A 66 -29.46 21.19 -3.53
CA VAL A 66 -28.09 20.67 -3.31
C VAL A 66 -27.33 21.56 -2.33
N HIS A 67 -27.06 21.03 -1.14
CA HIS A 67 -26.30 21.74 -0.11
C HIS A 67 -24.80 21.73 -0.41
N HIS A 68 -24.25 20.59 -0.82
CA HIS A 68 -22.86 20.45 -1.19
C HIS A 68 -22.66 19.29 -2.17
N LEU A 69 -21.81 19.49 -3.18
CA LEU A 69 -21.39 18.45 -4.13
C LEU A 69 -19.89 18.57 -4.39
N SER A 70 -19.16 17.47 -4.21
CA SER A 70 -17.73 17.34 -4.49
C SER A 70 -17.47 16.29 -5.58
N PHE A 71 -16.30 16.39 -6.20
CA PHE A 71 -15.74 15.37 -7.08
C PHE A 71 -14.34 15.00 -6.59
N ASP A 72 -14.13 13.71 -6.37
CA ASP A 72 -12.91 13.19 -5.78
C ASP A 72 -12.27 12.18 -6.73
N VAL A 73 -10.96 12.33 -6.97
CA VAL A 73 -10.19 11.43 -7.81
C VAL A 73 -8.84 11.15 -7.18
N ALA A 74 -8.46 9.87 -7.18
CA ALA A 74 -7.18 9.41 -6.65
C ALA A 74 -6.53 8.44 -7.63
N ASN A 75 -5.21 8.48 -7.71
CA ASN A 75 -4.40 7.49 -8.40
C ASN A 75 -3.19 7.12 -7.55
N ARG A 76 -2.86 5.83 -7.55
CA ARG A 76 -1.64 5.30 -6.96
C ARG A 76 -1.01 4.32 -7.94
N TRP A 77 0.28 4.48 -8.18
CA TRP A 77 1.10 3.51 -8.89
C TRP A 77 2.11 2.91 -7.92
N THR A 78 2.25 1.59 -7.94
CA THR A 78 3.15 0.86 -7.05
C THR A 78 3.87 -0.21 -7.84
N GLN A 79 5.19 -0.22 -7.76
CA GLN A 79 6.04 -1.29 -8.26
C GLN A 79 6.64 -2.04 -7.07
N ALA A 80 6.69 -3.36 -7.16
CA ALA A 80 7.26 -4.20 -6.12
C ALA A 80 8.31 -5.14 -6.72
N THR A 81 9.41 -5.31 -6.00
CA THR A 81 10.47 -6.27 -6.28
C THR A 81 10.56 -7.23 -5.10
N TRP A 82 10.59 -8.53 -5.39
CA TRP A 82 10.78 -9.56 -4.39
C TRP A 82 12.06 -10.35 -4.67
N SER A 83 12.84 -10.60 -3.62
CA SER A 83 14.03 -11.45 -3.67
C SER A 83 14.03 -12.39 -2.47
N GLY A 84 13.91 -13.69 -2.68
CA GLY A 84 13.97 -14.69 -1.62
C GLY A 84 14.20 -16.10 -2.14
N PHE A 85 14.60 -16.99 -1.23
CA PHE A 85 14.87 -18.40 -1.51
C PHE A 85 14.12 -19.29 -0.51
N ALA A 86 13.64 -20.44 -1.00
CA ALA A 86 13.05 -21.52 -0.22
C ALA A 86 14.07 -22.66 -0.02
#